data_AF-A0A0F3GNR3-F1
#
_entry.id   AF-A0A0F3GNR3-F1
#
_cell.length_a   1.000
_cell.length_b   1.000
_cell.length_c   1.000
_cell.angle_alpha   90.00
_cell.angle_beta   90.00
_cell.angle_gamma   90.00
#
_symmetry.space_group_name_H-M   'P 1'
#
loop_
_entity.id
_entity.type
_entity.pdbx_description
1 polymer ?
#
loop_
_entity_poly.entity_id
_entity_poly.type
_entity_poly.pdbx_seq_one_letter_code
_entity_poly.pdbx_strand_id
1 'polypeptide(L)' 'DIYVTDYYTAKPVKAQDMTFVTGSDVMGPMGNEYVPVSDDKVKTFMLDHKGGKSVKFADIKAEDLSGEKAPQHKGH' A
#
# COMPACT_ATOMS: atom_id res chain seq x y z
N ASP A 1 -16.99 11.33 2.48
CA ASP A 1 -16.22 10.07 2.50
C ASP A 1 -15.19 10.06 1.39
N ILE A 2 -14.13 9.27 1.55
CA ILE A 2 -13.07 9.09 0.54
C ILE A 2 -13.14 7.63 0.08
N TYR A 3 -13.16 7.44 -1.24
CA TYR A 3 -13.22 6.13 -1.88
C TYR A 3 -11.95 5.86 -2.66
N VAL A 4 -11.53 4.61 -2.62
CA VAL A 4 -10.37 4.08 -3.34
C VAL A 4 -10.78 2.83 -4.09
N THR A 5 -10.01 2.48 -5.10
CA THR A 5 -10.22 1.26 -5.86
C THR A 5 -9.41 0.14 -5.23
N ASP A 6 -10.07 -0.92 -4.77
CA ASP A 6 -9.39 -2.13 -4.30
C ASP A 6 -8.58 -2.75 -5.45
N TYR A 7 -7.29 -2.95 -5.22
CA TYR A 7 -6.35 -3.52 -6.18
C TYR A 7 -6.85 -4.85 -6.79
N TYR A 8 -7.42 -5.74 -5.98
CA TYR A 8 -7.79 -7.08 -6.45
C TYR A 8 -9.13 -7.11 -7.16
N THR A 9 -10.12 -6.36 -6.67
CA THR A 9 -11.49 -6.45 -7.16
C THR A 9 -11.85 -5.36 -8.15
N ALA A 10 -11.02 -4.32 -8.27
CA ALA A 10 -11.29 -3.11 -9.04
C ALA A 10 -12.59 -2.39 -8.65
N LYS A 11 -13.10 -2.63 -7.44
CA LYS A 11 -14.33 -2.01 -6.93
C LYS A 11 -14.00 -0.78 -6.07
N PRO A 12 -14.86 0.24 -6.08
CA PRO A 12 -14.75 1.35 -5.13
C PRO A 12 -15.10 0.87 -3.71
N VAL A 13 -14.21 1.14 -2.77
CA VAL A 13 -14.35 0.81 -1.34
C VAL A 13 -13.99 2.04 -0.52
N LYS A 14 -14.55 2.18 0.69
CA LYS A 14 -14.17 3.28 1.58
C LYS A 14 -12.72 3.13 1.99
N ALA A 15 -11.96 4.22 1.93
CA ALA A 15 -10.54 4.20 2.25
C ALA A 15 -10.26 3.73 3.70
N GLN A 16 -11.17 4.02 4.63
CA GLN A 16 -11.04 3.64 6.05
C GLN A 16 -11.08 2.12 6.29
N ASP A 17 -11.69 1.36 5.38
CA ASP A 17 -11.83 -0.10 5.49
C ASP A 17 -10.67 -0.86 4.81
N MET A 18 -9.68 -0.12 4.31
CA MET A 18 -8.59 -0.64 3.50
C MET A 18 -7.23 -0.45 4.20
N THR A 19 -6.26 -1.23 3.77
CA THR A 19 -4.85 -1.05 4.09
C THR A 19 -4.09 -0.60 2.85
N PHE A 20 -3.13 0.30 3.03
CA PHE A 20 -2.37 0.91 1.95
C PHE A 20 -0.94 0.42 2.00
N VAL A 21 -0.48 -0.21 0.91
CA VAL A 21 0.88 -0.72 0.78
C VAL A 21 1.70 0.24 -0.07
N THR A 22 2.89 0.62 0.40
CA THR A 22 3.88 1.40 -0.34
C THR A 22 5.17 0.61 -0.52
N GLY A 23 5.99 1.02 -1.50
CA GLY A 23 7.28 0.41 -1.82
C GLY A 23 7.16 -0.99 -2.44
N SER A 24 5.99 -1.33 -3.00
CA SER A 24 5.80 -2.53 -3.82
C SER A 24 6.37 -2.34 -5.24
N ASP A 25 6.41 -3.42 -6.01
CA ASP A 25 6.70 -3.38 -7.45
C ASP A 25 5.48 -3.05 -8.33
N VAL A 26 4.31 -2.85 -7.71
CA VAL A 26 3.09 -2.33 -8.36
C VAL A 26 3.18 -0.80 -8.43
N MET A 27 3.31 -0.27 -9.64
CA MET A 27 3.41 1.16 -9.91
C MET A 27 2.14 1.63 -10.61
N GLY A 28 1.65 2.80 -10.23
CA GLY A 28 0.61 3.47 -11.00
C GLY A 28 1.21 4.43 -12.04
N PRO A 29 0.39 5.21 -12.75
CA PRO A 29 0.84 6.08 -13.84
C PRO A 29 1.82 7.17 -13.38
N MET A 30 1.84 7.50 -12.08
CA MET A 30 2.75 8.50 -11.50
C MET A 30 3.99 7.89 -10.83
N GLY A 31 4.12 6.56 -10.86
CA GLY A 31 5.23 5.83 -10.28
C GLY A 31 4.90 5.19 -8.95
N ASN A 32 5.70 5.48 -7.92
CA ASN A 32 5.49 4.94 -6.58
C ASN A 32 4.21 5.52 -5.98
N GLU A 33 3.25 4.66 -5.68
CA GLU A 33 1.94 5.04 -5.14
C GLU A 33 1.56 4.09 -4.00
N TYR A 34 0.60 4.52 -3.17
CA TYR A 34 -0.02 3.63 -2.20
C TYR A 34 -1.04 2.74 -2.90
N VAL A 35 -0.88 1.43 -2.75
CA VAL A 35 -1.79 0.43 -3.31
C VAL A 35 -2.84 0.05 -2.26
N PRO A 36 -4.14 0.32 -2.49
CA PRO A 36 -5.20 -0.07 -1.57
C PRO A 36 -5.47 -1.57 -1.67
N VAL A 37 -5.36 -2.27 -0.55
CA VAL A 37 -5.53 -3.72 -0.43
C VAL A 37 -6.41 -4.04 0.78
N SER A 38 -7.35 -4.95 0.59
CA SER A 38 -8.23 -5.44 1.66
C SER A 38 -7.41 -6.11 2.75
N ASP A 39 -7.78 -5.91 4.02
CA ASP A 39 -7.01 -6.36 5.18
C ASP A 39 -6.63 -7.85 5.15
N ASP A 40 -7.52 -8.70 4.62
CA ASP A 40 -7.30 -10.14 4.48
C ASP A 40 -6.27 -10.50 3.39
N LYS A 41 -6.00 -9.59 2.45
CA LYS A 41 -5.07 -9.78 1.32
C LYS A 41 -3.73 -9.09 1.49
N VAL A 42 -3.55 -8.23 2.50
CA VAL A 42 -2.31 -7.45 2.70
C VAL A 42 -1.08 -8.35 2.76
N LYS A 43 -1.13 -9.44 3.54
CA LYS A 43 0.02 -10.36 3.66
C LYS A 43 0.40 -11.00 2.33
N THR A 44 -0.60 -11.41 1.56
CA THR A 44 -0.40 -11.99 0.21
C THR A 44 0.19 -10.93 -0.73
N PHE A 45 -0.38 -9.73 -0.76
CA PHE A 45 0.13 -8.65 -1.59
C PHE A 45 1.58 -8.29 -1.27
N MET A 46 1.94 -8.20 0.02
CA MET A 46 3.31 -7.88 0.44
C MET A 46 4.31 -8.94 -0.05
N LEU A 47 3.93 -10.22 -0.06
CA LEU A 47 4.76 -11.31 -0.58
C LEU A 47 4.87 -11.27 -2.10
N ASP A 48 3.73 -11.19 -2.80
CA ASP A 48 3.65 -11.28 -4.26
C ASP A 48 4.26 -10.05 -4.95
N HIS A 49 4.12 -8.88 -4.34
CA HIS A 49 4.49 -7.59 -4.90
C HIS A 49 5.62 -6.88 -4.13
N LYS A 50 6.34 -7.62 -3.28
CA LYS A 50 7.49 -7.13 -2.51
C LYS A 50 7.18 -5.85 -1.75
N GLY A 51 5.98 -5.78 -1.18
CA GLY A 51 5.51 -4.60 -0.45
C GLY A 51 6.46 -4.24 0.68
N GLY A 52 6.80 -2.95 0.80
CA GLY A 52 7.75 -2.48 1.79
C GLY A 52 7.10 -2.19 3.14
N LYS A 53 6.01 -1.41 3.12
CA LYS A 53 5.28 -0.97 4.32
C LYS A 53 3.79 -0.98 4.07
N SER A 54 3.01 -1.41 5.07
CA SER A 54 1.55 -1.29 5.07
C SER A 54 1.09 -0.33 6.18
N VAL A 55 0.12 0.54 5.85
CA VAL A 55 -0.44 1.54 6.77
C VAL A 55 -1.95 1.62 6.65
N LYS A 56 -2.63 2.11 7.70
CA LYS A 56 -4.04 2.47 7.64
C LYS A 56 -4.22 3.85 7.03
N PHE A 57 -5.44 4.13 6.56
CA PHE A 57 -5.78 5.40 5.90
C PHE A 57 -5.41 6.63 6.74
N ALA A 58 -5.62 6.55 8.06
CA ALA A 58 -5.32 7.65 8.98
C ALA A 58 -3.81 7.93 9.14
N ASP A 59 -2.95 6.98 8.76
CA ASP A 59 -1.50 7.04 8.93
C ASP A 59 -0.75 7.34 7.62
N ILE A 60 -1.48 7.66 6.54
CA ILE A 60 -0.88 8.03 5.25
C ILE A 60 -0.12 9.34 5.39
N LYS A 61 1.14 9.36 4.93
CA LYS A 61 2.02 10.54 4.96
C LYS A 61 2.75 10.67 3.63
N ALA A 62 2.92 11.90 3.14
CA ALA A 62 3.63 12.15 1.88
C ALA A 62 5.09 11.65 1.91
N GLU A 63 5.71 11.63 3.09
CA GLU A 63 7.09 11.16 3.32
C GLU A 63 7.29 9.67 2.98
N ASP A 64 6.24 8.85 3.04
CA ASP A 64 6.31 7.42 2.70
C ASP A 64 6.37 7.16 1.18
N LEU A 65 6.15 8.19 0.36
CA LEU A 65 6.19 8.13 -1.10
C LEU A 65 7.51 8.67 -1.68
N SER A 66 8.36 9.30 -0.87
CA SER A 66 9.56 10.00 -1.33
C SER A 66 10.71 9.06 -1.66
N GLY A 67 10.52 8.08 -2.57
CA GLY A 67 11.56 7.37 -3.34
C GLY A 67 12.66 6.58 -2.58
N GLU A 68 12.85 6.83 -1.30
CA GLU A 68 13.85 6.20 -0.46
C GLU A 68 13.23 4.93 0.09
N LYS A 69 13.69 3.79 -0.43
CA LYS A 69 13.35 2.50 0.16
C LYS A 69 13.79 2.56 1.63
N ALA A 70 12.83 2.57 2.55
CA ALA A 70 13.11 2.47 3.97
C ALA A 70 14.08 1.30 4.19
N PRO A 71 15.16 1.49 4.97
CA PRO A 71 16.14 0.43 5.19
C PRO A 71 15.41 -0.80 5.71
N GLN A 72 15.53 -1.90 4.96
CA GLN A 72 14.97 -3.18 5.35
C GLN A 72 15.58 -3.53 6.71
N HIS A 73 14.79 -3.49 7.77
CA HIS A 73 15.21 -3.92 9.09
C HIS A 73 15.50 -5.43 9.01
N LYS A 74 16.77 -5.79 8.81
CA LYS A 74 17.25 -7.15 9.08
C LYS A 74 17.14 -7.35 10.60
N GLY A 75 16.13 -8.11 11.01
CA GLY A 75 16.04 -8.65 12.36
C GLY A 75 17.35 -9.34 12.71
N HIS A 76 17.82 -9.09 13.93
CA HIS A 76 18.94 -9.78 14.57
C HIS A 76 18.57 -11.22 14.92
#